data_AF-A0A1Q6GL26-F1
#
_entry.id   AF-A0A1Q6GL26-F1
#
_cell.length_a   1.000
_cell.length_b   1.000
_cell.length_c   1.000
_cell.angle_alpha   90.00
_cell.angle_beta   90.00
_cell.angle_gamma   90.00
#
_symmetry.space_group_name_H-M   'P 1'
#
loop_
_entity.id
_entity.type
_entity.pdbx_description
1 polymer ?
#
loop_
_entity_poly.entity_id
_entity_poly.type
_entity_poly.pdbx_seq_one_letter_code
_entity_poly.pdbx_strand_id
1 'polypeptide(L)'
;MFHIHKLKFGKKEKPLEVEAVAPQEVIAPMAEETAIAEETSDKEPVQESLPIEIHITSQHHQKRKASYEEMQKQEMEQRVRMVMEYIHYIMPRIADQETINYICTEVHNWMYNSNYKPKPIKRRLTKQITSVPLRHLVWNITARFMNPKLYSGDNKAIFIKTLFPKEFADTEIDTIKNFKVDSRKSEIPIDEPEGDNFSFHYPEDYTPKQLL
;
A
#
# COMPACT_ATOMS: atom_id res chain seq x y z
N MET A 1 -12.80 -11.31 14.16
CA MET A 1 -12.60 -12.00 12.86
C MET A 1 -11.29 -11.53 12.25
N PHE A 2 -10.23 -12.32 12.33
CA PHE A 2 -8.96 -12.01 11.67
C PHE A 2 -9.01 -12.52 10.22
N HIS A 3 -8.76 -11.62 9.25
CA HIS A 3 -8.67 -11.97 7.84
C HIS A 3 -7.24 -12.43 7.52
N ILE A 4 -7.07 -13.71 7.21
CA ILE A 4 -5.79 -14.27 6.75
C ILE A 4 -5.67 -13.94 5.25
N HIS A 5 -4.67 -13.13 4.88
CA HIS A 5 -4.32 -12.90 3.47
C HIS A 5 -3.56 -14.11 2.91
N LYS A 6 -4.07 -14.69 1.81
CA LYS A 6 -3.39 -15.75 1.06
C LYS A 6 -2.19 -15.16 0.30
N LEU A 7 -0.97 -15.55 0.66
CA LEU A 7 0.21 -15.35 -0.20
C LEU A 7 0.06 -16.18 -1.48
N LYS A 8 0.17 -15.53 -2.64
CA LYS A 8 0.35 -16.22 -3.93
C LYS A 8 1.81 -16.10 -4.33
N PHE A 9 2.52 -17.24 -4.40
CA PHE A 9 3.85 -17.29 -5.00
C PHE A 9 3.72 -17.41 -6.52
N GLY A 10 4.29 -16.44 -7.24
CA GLY A 10 4.49 -16.52 -8.68
C GLY A 10 5.70 -17.39 -9.02
N LYS A 11 5.49 -18.43 -9.83
CA LYS A 11 6.51 -19.14 -10.64
C LYS A 11 6.88 -18.21 -11.81
N LYS A 12 8.10 -18.02 -12.32
CA LYS A 12 9.31 -18.86 -12.54
C LYS A 12 10.48 -17.90 -12.91
N GLU A 13 11.71 -18.19 -12.49
CA GLU A 13 12.93 -17.90 -13.26
C GLU A 13 13.82 -19.16 -13.29
N LYS A 14 14.61 -19.31 -14.38
CA LYS A 14 15.34 -20.52 -14.79
C LYS A 14 16.61 -20.76 -13.95
N PRO A 15 17.15 -22.01 -13.93
CA PRO A 15 18.21 -22.41 -13.00
C PRO A 15 19.59 -21.93 -13.46
N LEU A 16 20.40 -21.47 -12.50
CA LEU A 16 21.83 -21.29 -12.66
C LEU A 16 22.54 -22.61 -12.30
N GLU A 17 23.41 -23.04 -13.19
CA GLU A 17 24.24 -24.25 -13.11
C GLU A 17 25.39 -24.03 -12.12
N VAL A 18 25.52 -24.88 -11.09
CA VAL A 18 26.74 -24.94 -10.27
C VAL A 18 27.05 -26.39 -9.89
N GLU A 19 27.99 -26.93 -10.66
CA GLU A 19 29.13 -27.79 -10.33
C GLU A 19 29.04 -28.78 -9.15
N ALA A 20 29.29 -30.04 -9.50
CA ALA A 20 29.32 -31.20 -8.62
C ALA A 20 30.56 -31.24 -7.72
N VAL A 21 30.39 -31.65 -6.45
CA VAL A 21 31.45 -32.29 -5.67
C VAL A 21 30.86 -33.51 -4.96
N ALA A 22 31.44 -34.67 -5.29
CA ALA A 22 31.11 -36.00 -4.78
C ALA A 22 31.86 -36.30 -3.45
N PRO A 23 31.49 -37.39 -2.74
CA PRO A 23 31.52 -37.50 -1.28
C PRO A 23 32.70 -38.31 -0.71
N GLN A 24 33.07 -38.06 0.56
CA GLN A 24 33.92 -38.92 1.40
C GLN A 24 33.60 -38.66 2.89
N GLU A 25 33.66 -39.58 3.86
CA GLU A 25 33.75 -41.05 3.91
C GLU A 25 33.64 -41.46 5.41
N VAL A 26 32.98 -42.60 5.68
CA VAL A 26 33.39 -43.67 6.64
C VAL A 26 33.20 -43.33 8.14
N ILE A 27 32.53 -44.16 8.95
CA ILE A 27 33.05 -45.43 9.53
C ILE A 27 31.88 -46.41 9.84
N ALA A 28 31.95 -47.62 9.25
CA ALA A 28 31.33 -48.90 9.66
C ALA A 28 32.29 -49.66 10.63
N PRO A 29 32.15 -50.92 11.14
CA PRO A 29 31.31 -52.06 10.68
C PRO A 29 30.84 -53.08 11.78
N MET A 30 30.25 -54.22 11.34
CA MET A 30 30.25 -55.63 11.86
C MET A 30 28.84 -56.25 11.80
N ALA A 31 28.48 -57.10 10.80
CA ALA A 31 28.80 -58.54 10.59
C ALA A 31 28.27 -59.42 11.75
N GLU A 32 27.33 -60.39 11.59
CA GLU A 32 27.48 -61.63 10.80
C GLU A 32 26.12 -62.32 10.47
N GLU A 33 26.03 -62.79 9.22
CA GLU A 33 25.40 -63.96 8.57
C GLU A 33 24.40 -64.91 9.29
N THR A 34 23.24 -65.19 8.66
CA THR A 34 22.80 -66.56 8.25
C THR A 34 21.50 -66.59 7.40
N ALA A 35 21.68 -66.95 6.12
CA ALA A 35 20.91 -67.85 5.23
C ALA A 35 19.37 -68.13 5.34
N ILE A 36 18.68 -67.82 4.21
CA ILE A 36 17.66 -68.57 3.41
C ILE A 36 16.20 -68.70 3.92
N ALA A 37 15.22 -68.14 3.18
CA ALA A 37 14.14 -68.84 2.43
C ALA A 37 12.91 -67.95 2.09
N GLU A 38 12.50 -68.00 0.81
CA GLU A 38 11.19 -67.82 0.15
C GLU A 38 10.08 -66.87 0.64
N GLU A 39 9.59 -66.10 -0.35
CA GLU A 39 8.22 -65.61 -0.63
C GLU A 39 7.26 -65.29 0.54
N THR A 40 6.80 -64.03 0.59
CA THR A 40 5.40 -63.64 0.27
C THR A 40 5.12 -62.19 0.65
N SER A 41 4.36 -61.52 -0.23
CA SER A 41 3.34 -60.49 0.02
C SER A 41 3.59 -59.28 0.95
N ASP A 42 3.22 -58.13 0.37
CA ASP A 42 2.51 -57.01 1.00
C ASP A 42 3.28 -55.82 1.61
N LYS A 43 3.00 -54.67 0.96
CA LYS A 43 2.85 -53.29 1.49
C LYS A 43 4.13 -52.49 1.72
N GLU A 44 4.40 -51.59 0.76
CA GLU A 44 5.09 -50.31 1.02
C GLU A 44 4.42 -49.59 2.21
N PRO A 45 5.17 -49.14 3.23
CA PRO A 45 4.62 -48.28 4.24
C PRO A 45 4.52 -46.87 3.67
N VAL A 46 3.29 -46.38 3.56
CA VAL A 46 2.99 -44.95 3.39
C VAL A 46 3.65 -44.23 4.56
N GLN A 47 4.76 -43.53 4.30
CA GLN A 47 5.35 -42.63 5.28
C GLN A 47 4.37 -41.47 5.51
N GLU A 48 3.58 -41.60 6.57
CA GLU A 48 2.83 -40.49 7.16
C GLU A 48 3.84 -39.41 7.56
N SER A 49 3.91 -38.33 6.78
CA SER A 49 4.74 -37.18 7.10
C SER A 49 4.22 -36.55 8.39
N LEU A 50 4.91 -36.79 9.51
CA LEU A 50 4.60 -36.14 10.77
C LEU A 50 4.65 -34.62 10.60
N PRO A 51 3.73 -33.86 11.22
CA PRO A 51 3.75 -32.41 11.15
C PRO A 51 5.08 -31.88 11.65
N ILE A 52 5.71 -30.97 10.89
CA ILE A 52 6.90 -30.26 11.34
C ILE A 52 6.51 -29.44 12.59
N GLU A 53 7.04 -29.81 13.74
CA GLU A 53 6.79 -29.11 15.01
C GLU A 53 7.61 -27.81 15.02
N ILE A 54 6.94 -26.68 14.84
CA ILE A 54 7.57 -25.35 14.83
C ILE A 54 7.43 -24.73 16.21
N HIS A 55 8.48 -24.79 17.03
CA HIS A 55 8.51 -24.14 18.35
C HIS A 55 8.74 -22.62 18.22
N ILE A 56 7.68 -21.85 17.96
CA ILE A 56 7.72 -20.37 18.05
C ILE A 56 7.42 -19.96 19.49
N THR A 57 8.42 -19.44 20.21
CA THR A 57 8.16 -18.88 21.54
C THR A 57 7.27 -17.65 21.45
N SER A 58 6.42 -17.43 22.47
CA SER A 58 5.55 -16.24 22.57
C SER A 58 6.34 -14.92 22.40
N GLN A 59 7.56 -14.86 22.95
CA GLN A 59 8.44 -13.70 22.82
C GLN A 59 8.86 -13.42 21.37
N HIS A 60 9.17 -14.45 20.57
CA HIS A 60 9.50 -14.27 19.15
C HIS A 60 8.29 -13.78 18.34
N HIS A 61 7.09 -14.29 18.63
CA HIS A 61 5.86 -13.82 17.98
C HIS A 61 5.60 -12.34 18.28
N GLN A 62 5.72 -11.93 19.55
CA GLN A 62 5.55 -10.53 19.98
C GLN A 62 6.57 -9.60 19.32
N LYS A 63 7.86 -9.98 19.27
CA LYS A 63 8.90 -9.18 18.58
C LYS A 63 8.62 -8.99 17.09
N ARG A 64 8.17 -10.05 16.39
CA ARG A 64 7.80 -9.96 14.97
C ARG A 64 6.58 -9.08 14.74
N LYS A 65 5.57 -9.18 15.61
CA LYS A 65 4.37 -8.33 15.57
C LYS A 65 4.75 -6.86 15.71
N ALA A 66 5.55 -6.52 16.73
CA ALA A 66 6.00 -5.14 16.96
C ALA A 66 6.83 -4.58 15.79
N SER A 67 7.73 -5.40 15.22
CA SER A 67 8.52 -5.00 14.04
C SER A 67 7.64 -4.68 12.83
N TYR A 68 6.63 -5.52 12.56
CA TYR A 68 5.68 -5.28 11.47
C TYR A 68 4.83 -4.02 11.70
N GLU A 69 4.36 -3.80 12.92
CA GLU A 69 3.61 -2.60 13.29
C GLU A 69 4.46 -1.32 13.11
N GLU A 70 5.73 -1.36 13.49
CA GLU A 70 6.66 -0.24 13.29
C GLU A 70 6.94 0.03 11.81
N MET A 71 7.17 -1.01 10.99
CA MET A 71 7.33 -0.84 9.54
C MET A 71 6.08 -0.21 8.89
N GLN A 72 4.89 -0.66 9.26
CA GLN A 72 3.63 -0.10 8.77
C GLN A 72 3.48 1.37 9.19
N LYS A 73 3.87 1.71 10.42
CA LYS A 73 3.86 3.08 10.91
C LYS A 73 4.82 3.97 10.12
N GLN A 74 6.05 3.51 9.87
CA GLN A 74 7.04 4.26 9.10
C GLN A 74 6.60 4.49 7.66
N GLU A 75 6.04 3.47 7.01
CA GLU A 75 5.49 3.60 5.66
C GLU A 75 4.30 4.59 5.63
N MET A 76 3.39 4.50 6.60
CA MET A 76 2.27 5.43 6.73
C MET A 76 2.77 6.87 6.89
N GLU A 77 3.71 7.11 7.81
CA GLU A 77 4.28 8.44 8.03
C GLU A 77 4.98 8.98 6.77
N GLN A 78 5.69 8.13 6.02
CA GLN A 78 6.29 8.52 4.74
C GLN A 78 5.23 8.92 3.71
N ARG A 79 4.16 8.14 3.57
CA ARG A 79 3.03 8.44 2.67
C ARG A 79 2.32 9.73 3.07
N VAL A 80 2.09 9.95 4.37
CA VAL A 80 1.54 11.19 4.90
C VAL A 80 2.43 12.37 4.53
N ARG A 81 3.75 12.29 4.79
CA ARG A 81 4.69 13.37 4.43
C ARG A 81 4.63 13.71 2.93
N MET A 82 4.69 12.70 2.05
CA MET A 82 4.60 12.90 0.60
C MET A 82 3.29 13.59 0.19
N VAL A 83 2.15 13.16 0.74
CA VAL A 83 0.84 13.76 0.45
C VAL A 83 0.75 15.20 0.95
N MET A 84 1.23 15.49 2.16
CA MET A 84 1.22 16.86 2.70
C MET A 84 2.12 17.79 1.89
N GLU A 85 3.29 17.32 1.49
CA GLU A 85 4.20 18.09 0.64
C GLU A 85 3.55 18.39 -0.71
N TYR A 86 2.94 17.39 -1.35
CA TYR A 86 2.24 17.58 -2.61
C TYR A 86 1.10 18.60 -2.51
N ILE A 87 0.31 18.56 -1.44
CA ILE A 87 -0.76 19.53 -1.20
C ILE A 87 -0.16 20.95 -1.08
N HIS A 88 0.91 21.13 -0.30
CA HIS A 88 1.60 22.42 -0.18
C HIS A 88 2.23 22.90 -1.48
N TYR A 89 2.66 21.99 -2.34
CA TYR A 89 3.20 22.31 -3.66
C TYR A 89 2.09 22.72 -4.65
N ILE A 90 0.99 21.97 -4.71
CA ILE A 90 -0.01 22.13 -5.77
C ILE A 90 -1.05 23.20 -5.47
N MET A 91 -1.55 23.23 -4.23
CA MET A 91 -2.69 24.05 -3.83
C MET A 91 -2.47 25.57 -3.79
N PRO A 92 -1.25 26.14 -3.64
CA PRO A 92 -1.04 27.59 -3.73
C PRO A 92 -1.55 28.23 -5.03
N ARG A 93 -1.73 27.43 -6.10
CA ARG A 93 -2.32 27.87 -7.37
C ARG A 93 -3.79 28.30 -7.24
N ILE A 94 -4.50 27.83 -6.21
CA ILE A 94 -5.97 28.00 -6.06
C ILE A 94 -6.44 28.30 -4.63
N ALA A 95 -5.59 28.23 -3.61
CA ALA A 95 -5.95 28.43 -2.20
C ALA A 95 -4.91 29.26 -1.45
N ASP A 96 -5.34 29.96 -0.39
CA ASP A 96 -4.45 30.65 0.55
C ASP A 96 -3.81 29.67 1.54
N GLN A 97 -2.74 30.09 2.22
CA GLN A 97 -1.99 29.23 3.15
C GLN A 97 -2.87 28.67 4.28
N GLU A 98 -3.81 29.46 4.82
CA GLU A 98 -4.70 29.01 5.88
C GLU A 98 -5.62 27.88 5.40
N THR A 99 -6.17 28.01 4.19
CA THR A 99 -6.98 26.98 3.55
C THR A 99 -6.16 25.73 3.23
N ILE A 100 -4.90 25.89 2.79
CA ILE A 100 -3.98 24.77 2.54
C ILE A 100 -3.73 23.97 3.81
N ASN A 101 -3.37 24.64 4.91
CA ASN A 101 -3.16 23.98 6.20
C ASN A 101 -4.42 23.24 6.69
N TYR A 102 -5.58 23.83 6.44
CA TYR A 102 -6.86 23.20 6.74
C TYR A 102 -7.08 21.93 5.92
N ILE A 103 -6.86 21.97 4.60
CA ILE A 103 -6.94 20.81 3.72
C ILE A 103 -5.99 19.70 4.19
N CYS A 104 -4.74 20.04 4.52
CA CYS A 104 -3.77 19.10 5.07
C CYS A 104 -4.29 18.41 6.33
N THR A 105 -4.92 19.15 7.25
CA THR A 105 -5.51 18.59 8.47
C THR A 105 -6.63 17.59 8.18
N GLU A 106 -7.55 17.94 7.28
CA GLU A 106 -8.67 17.06 6.91
C GLU A 106 -8.21 15.81 6.16
N VAL A 107 -7.22 15.94 5.27
CA VAL A 107 -6.60 14.82 4.55
C VAL A 107 -5.82 13.92 5.50
N HIS A 108 -5.07 14.50 6.44
CA HIS A 108 -4.31 13.74 7.45
C HIS A 108 -5.23 12.80 8.22
N ASN A 109 -6.33 13.33 8.77
CA ASN A 109 -7.28 12.53 9.53
C ASN A 109 -7.94 11.43 8.69
N TRP A 110 -8.20 11.72 7.41
CA TRP A 110 -8.75 10.74 6.48
C TRP A 110 -7.77 9.61 6.17
N MET A 111 -6.47 9.90 6.00
CA MET A 111 -5.44 8.89 5.75
C MET A 111 -5.36 7.84 6.86
N TYR A 112 -5.55 8.25 8.12
CA TYR A 112 -5.57 7.34 9.28
C TYR A 112 -6.93 6.65 9.50
N ASN A 113 -8.02 7.19 8.94
CA ASN A 113 -9.36 6.65 9.12
C ASN A 113 -10.22 6.87 7.87
N SER A 114 -10.46 5.81 7.09
CA SER A 114 -11.28 5.89 5.88
C SER A 114 -12.74 6.27 6.14
N ASN A 115 -13.25 6.11 7.36
CA ASN A 115 -14.59 6.54 7.77
C ASN A 115 -14.64 7.98 8.29
N TYR A 116 -13.49 8.68 8.33
CA TYR A 116 -13.42 10.08 8.71
C TYR A 116 -14.30 10.93 7.77
N LYS A 117 -15.02 11.88 8.36
CA LYS A 117 -15.86 12.83 7.63
C LYS A 117 -15.23 14.21 7.74
N PRO A 118 -14.78 14.81 6.63
CA PRO A 118 -14.14 16.11 6.70
C PRO A 118 -15.15 17.19 7.06
N LYS A 119 -14.65 18.27 7.62
CA LYS A 119 -15.44 19.49 7.79
C LYS A 119 -15.32 20.37 6.54
N PRO A 120 -16.40 21.08 6.15
CA PRO A 120 -16.40 21.88 4.94
C PRO A 120 -15.50 23.11 5.06
N ILE A 121 -14.79 23.44 3.99
CA ILE A 121 -14.03 24.68 3.88
C ILE A 121 -15.01 25.85 3.76
N LYS A 122 -14.87 26.82 4.67
CA LYS A 122 -15.74 28.00 4.71
C LYS A 122 -15.21 29.14 3.85
N ARG A 123 -13.87 29.27 3.79
CA ARG A 123 -13.15 30.30 3.04
C ARG A 123 -13.36 30.08 1.54
N ARG A 124 -13.25 31.16 0.75
CA ARG A 124 -13.28 31.05 -0.71
C ARG A 124 -11.89 30.68 -1.21
N LEU A 125 -11.83 29.85 -2.25
CA LEU A 125 -10.62 29.66 -3.03
C LEU A 125 -10.16 31.00 -3.64
N THR A 126 -8.84 31.16 -3.83
CA THR A 126 -8.24 32.38 -4.37
C THR A 126 -8.51 32.54 -5.86
N LYS A 127 -8.94 31.46 -6.52
CA LYS A 127 -9.32 31.41 -7.93
C LYS A 127 -10.68 30.71 -8.07
N GLN A 128 -11.51 31.21 -9.00
CA GLN A 128 -12.69 30.45 -9.43
C GLN A 128 -12.24 29.28 -10.30
N ILE A 129 -12.58 28.06 -9.87
CA ILE A 129 -12.25 26.83 -10.56
C ILE A 129 -13.50 25.98 -10.77
N THR A 130 -13.46 25.09 -11.74
CA THR A 130 -14.47 24.03 -11.88
C THR A 130 -14.22 22.92 -10.85
N SER A 131 -15.10 21.92 -10.79
CA SER A 131 -14.88 20.76 -9.92
C SER A 131 -13.76 19.82 -10.41
N VAL A 132 -13.28 19.98 -11.66
CA VAL A 132 -12.31 19.06 -12.28
C VAL A 132 -10.94 19.06 -11.57
N PRO A 133 -10.27 20.19 -11.30
CA PRO A 133 -9.02 20.20 -10.55
C PRO A 133 -9.12 19.51 -9.18
N LEU A 134 -10.24 19.69 -8.47
CA LEU A 134 -10.44 19.07 -7.15
C LEU A 134 -10.67 17.55 -7.23
N ARG A 135 -11.24 17.06 -8.34
CA ARG A 135 -11.29 15.62 -8.62
C ARG A 135 -9.90 15.04 -8.87
N HIS A 136 -9.05 15.78 -9.57
CA HIS A 136 -7.65 15.37 -9.79
C HIS A 136 -6.90 15.35 -8.46
N LEU A 137 -7.11 16.35 -7.60
CA LEU A 137 -6.52 16.38 -6.26
C LEU A 137 -6.82 15.09 -5.48
N VAL A 138 -8.11 14.72 -5.36
CA VAL A 138 -8.49 13.54 -4.57
C VAL A 138 -7.97 12.25 -5.20
N TRP A 139 -7.92 12.16 -6.53
CA TRP A 139 -7.28 11.04 -7.22
C TRP A 139 -5.80 10.94 -6.88
N ASN A 140 -5.08 12.05 -7.08
CA ASN A 140 -3.63 12.12 -6.91
C ASN A 140 -3.25 11.71 -5.49
N ILE A 141 -3.87 12.28 -4.44
CA ILE A 141 -3.51 11.93 -3.06
C ILE A 141 -3.90 10.49 -2.70
N THR A 142 -5.08 10.01 -3.11
CA THR A 142 -5.54 8.66 -2.73
C THR A 142 -4.82 7.53 -3.44
N ALA A 143 -4.22 7.80 -4.61
CA ALA A 143 -3.34 6.84 -5.27
C ALA A 143 -2.04 6.57 -4.46
N ARG A 144 -1.71 7.43 -3.49
CA ARG A 144 -0.54 7.28 -2.60
C ARG A 144 -0.89 6.75 -1.22
N PHE A 145 -2.17 6.47 -0.94
CA PHE A 145 -2.60 5.95 0.34
C PHE A 145 -2.14 4.49 0.51
N MET A 146 -1.82 4.11 1.74
CA MET A 146 -1.28 2.79 2.08
C MET A 146 -2.23 1.64 1.70
N ASN A 147 -3.55 1.85 1.84
CA ASN A 147 -4.57 0.84 1.60
C ASN A 147 -5.66 1.33 0.64
N PRO A 148 -5.42 1.33 -0.69
CA PRO A 148 -6.36 1.88 -1.67
C PRO A 148 -7.77 1.26 -1.62
N LYS A 149 -7.88 -0.01 -1.20
CA LYS A 149 -9.15 -0.75 -1.07
C LYS A 149 -10.13 -0.14 -0.06
N LEU A 150 -9.62 0.62 0.92
CA LEU A 150 -10.46 1.30 1.92
C LEU A 150 -11.12 2.57 1.38
N TYR A 151 -10.64 3.09 0.25
CA TYR A 151 -11.04 4.36 -0.33
C TYR A 151 -11.75 4.12 -1.67
N SER A 152 -13.00 3.65 -1.59
CA SER A 152 -13.86 3.45 -2.76
C SER A 152 -14.11 4.75 -3.53
N GLY A 153 -14.64 4.64 -4.75
CA GLY A 153 -15.04 5.81 -5.53
C GLY A 153 -16.03 6.70 -4.77
N ASP A 154 -17.02 6.11 -4.09
CA ASP A 154 -17.97 6.87 -3.27
C ASP A 154 -17.28 7.52 -2.07
N ASN A 155 -16.36 6.82 -1.39
CA ASN A 155 -15.61 7.37 -0.27
C ASN A 155 -14.83 8.63 -0.68
N LYS A 156 -14.11 8.57 -1.80
CA LYS A 156 -13.37 9.71 -2.37
C LYS A 156 -14.30 10.85 -2.80
N ALA A 157 -15.40 10.53 -3.48
CA ALA A 157 -16.35 11.51 -3.97
C ALA A 157 -17.09 12.24 -2.84
N ILE A 158 -17.52 11.50 -1.81
CA ILE A 158 -18.15 12.06 -0.61
C ILE A 158 -17.16 12.93 0.15
N PHE A 159 -15.91 12.48 0.32
CA PHE A 159 -14.88 13.28 1.00
C PHE A 159 -14.69 14.64 0.31
N ILE A 160 -14.41 14.65 -1.00
CA ILE A 160 -14.12 15.91 -1.71
C ILE A 160 -15.35 16.82 -1.83
N LYS A 161 -16.55 16.25 -2.03
CA LYS A 161 -17.81 17.02 -2.06
C LYS A 161 -18.11 17.65 -0.70
N THR A 162 -17.83 16.93 0.39
CA THR A 162 -18.03 17.44 1.75
C THR A 162 -17.01 18.53 2.10
N LEU A 163 -15.75 18.36 1.67
CA LEU A 163 -14.68 19.32 1.92
C LEU A 163 -14.87 20.63 1.12
N PHE A 164 -15.33 20.53 -0.14
CA PHE A 164 -15.54 21.66 -1.06
C PHE A 164 -17.01 21.76 -1.52
N PRO A 165 -17.96 22.03 -0.61
CA PRO A 165 -19.39 21.94 -0.93
C PRO A 165 -19.85 22.98 -1.97
N LYS A 166 -19.16 24.12 -2.09
CA LYS A 166 -19.50 25.16 -3.07
C LYS A 166 -19.12 24.73 -4.48
N GLU A 167 -17.92 24.18 -4.64
CA GLU A 167 -17.37 23.76 -5.93
C GLU A 167 -18.07 22.51 -6.48
N PHE A 168 -18.76 21.76 -5.63
CA PHE A 168 -19.51 20.55 -5.98
C PHE A 168 -21.03 20.65 -5.74
N ALA A 169 -21.57 21.86 -5.54
CA ALA A 169 -22.98 22.07 -5.19
C ALA A 169 -23.95 21.37 -6.17
N ASP A 170 -23.69 21.53 -7.47
CA ASP A 170 -24.53 21.00 -8.56
C ASP A 170 -23.96 19.72 -9.19
N THR A 171 -23.06 19.02 -8.50
CA THR A 171 -22.39 17.82 -9.03
C THR A 171 -22.76 16.57 -8.26
N GLU A 172 -23.38 15.60 -8.93
CA GLU A 172 -23.74 14.31 -8.34
C GLU A 172 -22.51 13.42 -8.03
N ILE A 173 -22.63 12.58 -6.99
CA ILE A 173 -21.56 11.67 -6.55
C ILE A 173 -21.06 10.78 -7.71
N ASP A 174 -21.98 10.26 -8.51
CA ASP A 174 -21.64 9.44 -9.68
C ASP A 174 -20.82 10.20 -10.71
N THR A 175 -21.14 11.48 -10.94
CA THR A 175 -20.35 12.33 -11.83
C THR A 175 -18.96 12.58 -11.24
N ILE A 176 -18.84 12.84 -9.94
CA ILE A 176 -17.55 13.10 -9.26
C ILE A 176 -16.57 11.94 -9.42
N LYS A 177 -17.06 10.70 -9.41
CA LYS A 177 -16.25 9.47 -9.53
C LYS A 177 -15.43 9.39 -10.82
N ASN A 178 -15.74 10.18 -11.85
CA ASN A 178 -14.86 10.35 -12.99
C ASN A 178 -13.66 11.24 -12.62
N PHE A 179 -12.75 10.70 -11.80
CA PHE A 179 -11.66 11.48 -11.20
C PHE A 179 -10.52 11.82 -12.14
N LYS A 180 -10.34 11.05 -13.23
CA LYS A 180 -9.29 11.26 -14.23
C LYS A 180 -9.85 11.93 -15.50
N VAL A 181 -10.93 12.72 -15.38
CA VAL A 181 -11.54 13.38 -16.53
C VAL A 181 -10.55 14.35 -17.17
N ASP A 182 -10.32 14.23 -18.47
CA ASP A 182 -9.34 15.08 -19.14
C ASP A 182 -9.76 16.55 -19.09
N SER A 183 -8.80 17.41 -18.76
CA SER A 183 -8.92 18.86 -18.82
C SER A 183 -7.67 19.41 -19.46
N ARG A 184 -7.84 19.97 -20.67
CA ARG A 184 -6.77 20.56 -21.49
C ARG A 184 -5.89 21.55 -20.71
N LYS A 185 -6.43 22.20 -19.68
CA LYS A 185 -5.72 23.09 -18.75
C LYS A 185 -6.34 22.98 -17.36
N SER A 186 -5.91 22.01 -16.56
CA SER A 186 -6.27 21.91 -15.14
C SER A 186 -5.24 22.61 -14.25
N GLU A 187 -5.69 23.38 -13.26
CA GLU A 187 -4.83 23.94 -12.21
C GLU A 187 -4.11 22.86 -11.41
N ILE A 188 -4.72 21.68 -11.34
CA ILE A 188 -4.17 20.47 -10.70
C ILE A 188 -4.14 19.38 -11.78
N PRO A 189 -2.99 19.12 -12.41
CA PRO A 189 -2.86 18.05 -13.39
C PRO A 189 -2.98 16.68 -12.70
N ILE A 190 -3.38 15.66 -13.47
CA ILE A 190 -3.34 14.27 -13.00
C ILE A 190 -1.86 13.88 -12.84
N ASP A 191 -1.54 13.29 -11.70
CA ASP A 191 -0.20 12.78 -11.38
C ASP A 191 -0.34 11.28 -11.10
N GLU A 192 0.11 10.43 -12.02
CA GLU A 192 -0.03 8.97 -11.95
C GLU A 192 1.26 8.34 -11.40
N PRO A 193 1.20 7.50 -10.35
CA PRO A 193 2.41 6.88 -9.80
C PRO A 193 3.03 5.87 -10.79
N GLU A 194 4.35 5.71 -10.73
CA GLU A 194 5.10 4.83 -11.62
C GLU A 194 5.36 3.47 -10.94
N GLY A 195 4.53 2.47 -11.23
CA GLY A 195 4.66 1.14 -10.63
C GLY A 195 4.53 1.20 -9.09
N ASP A 196 5.57 0.75 -8.38
CA ASP A 196 5.62 0.80 -6.91
C ASP A 196 6.21 2.12 -6.36
N ASN A 197 6.54 3.08 -7.23
CA ASN A 197 6.99 4.41 -6.83
C ASN A 197 5.80 5.33 -6.55
N PHE A 198 5.58 5.65 -5.28
CA PHE A 198 4.50 6.53 -4.83
C PHE A 198 4.88 8.02 -4.80
N SER A 199 6.07 8.39 -5.26
CA SER A 199 6.50 9.79 -5.31
C SER A 199 5.63 10.60 -6.28
N PHE A 200 5.47 11.89 -6.01
CA PHE A 200 4.83 12.82 -6.94
C PHE A 200 5.86 13.38 -7.92
N HIS A 201 5.42 13.78 -9.11
CA HIS A 201 6.29 14.41 -10.09
C HIS A 201 6.38 15.92 -9.82
N TYR A 202 7.60 16.37 -9.55
CA TYR A 202 7.93 17.78 -9.39
C TYR A 202 8.85 18.24 -10.51
N PRO A 203 8.79 19.51 -10.92
CA PRO A 203 9.76 20.07 -11.87
C PRO A 203 11.16 20.10 -11.25
N GLU A 204 12.20 20.08 -12.09
CA GLU A 204 13.61 19.95 -11.66
C GLU A 204 14.08 21.05 -10.71
N ASP A 205 13.45 22.23 -10.76
CA ASP A 205 13.76 23.39 -9.93
C ASP A 205 12.99 23.41 -8.59
N TYR A 206 12.09 22.45 -8.36
CA TYR A 206 11.36 22.35 -7.11
C TYR A 206 12.23 21.77 -6.00
N THR A 207 12.39 22.55 -4.94
CA THR A 207 13.02 22.10 -3.69
C THR A 207 11.93 21.90 -2.63
N PRO A 208 11.72 20.65 -2.17
CA PRO A 208 10.84 20.36 -1.05
C PRO A 208 11.20 21.23 0.16
N LYS A 209 10.27 22.06 0.62
CA LYS A 209 10.45 22.73 1.90
C LYS A 209 10.34 21.66 2.97
N GLN A 210 11.36 21.53 3.82
CA GLN A 210 11.25 20.72 5.03
C GLN A 210 10.05 21.22 5.82
N LEU A 211 9.01 20.39 5.92
CA LEU A 211 7.88 20.63 6.81
C LEU A 211 8.42 20.43 8.24
N LEU A 212 8.78 21.54 8.89
CA LEU A 212 9.20 21.60 10.29
C LEU A 212 8.02 21.34 11.23
#